data_AF-A0A947RQJ8-F1
#
_entry.id   AF-A0A947RQJ8-F1
#
_cell.length_a   1.000
_cell.length_b   1.000
_cell.length_c   1.000
_cell.angle_alpha   90.00
_cell.angle_beta   90.00
_cell.angle_gamma   90.00
#
_symmetry.space_group_name_H-M   'P 1'
#
loop_
_entity.id
_entity.type
_entity.pdbx_description
1 polymer ?
#
loop_
_entity_poly.entity_id
_entity_poly.type
_entity_poly.pdbx_seq_one_letter_code
_entity_poly.pdbx_strand_id
1 'polypeptide(L)'
;CGGQLMADPGERAGGAPGSGRRCIYDSHPNGGGLRALLTAGGYDVSELSYESVLGADTDIRHWRRKFAEHMDAILATDHQDRRYGDGTINGIVAFKSCYPNNDFTGPGVEPGDPDAEELTVANAKAAYRALLPHFRARPDVLFVAFTAPPRAEPRRDLKDRLKGAFGSGPTPADHAREFNTWLTDRENGWLSAYALPNVVVFDYYDILTGGRGNWSAYPTGGGQDSHPSRQGNAKAAAAFVPFINAAVAGMN
;
A
#
# COMPACT_ATOMS: atom_id res chain seq x y z
N CYS A 1 -5.93 7.47 4.09
CA CYS A 1 -6.10 6.93 2.73
C CYS A 1 -4.82 7.20 1.90
N GLY A 2 -4.73 6.69 0.66
CA GLY A 2 -3.55 6.87 -0.20
C GLY A 2 -3.25 8.32 -0.57
N GLY A 3 -4.25 9.13 -0.93
CA GLY A 3 -3.98 10.49 -1.37
C GLY A 3 -3.46 11.43 -0.29
N GLN A 4 -3.45 11.06 1.00
CA GLN A 4 -2.74 11.83 2.02
C GLN A 4 -1.22 11.78 1.81
N LEU A 5 -0.69 10.66 1.31
CA LEU A 5 0.73 10.55 0.97
C LEU A 5 1.09 11.47 -0.23
N MET A 6 0.19 11.52 -1.21
CA MET A 6 0.38 12.26 -2.47
C MET A 6 0.25 13.77 -2.30
N ALA A 7 -0.71 14.21 -1.51
CA ALA A 7 -1.09 15.61 -1.35
C ALA A 7 -0.02 16.47 -0.68
N ASP A 8 0.01 17.75 -1.03
CA ASP A 8 0.84 18.73 -0.36
C ASP A 8 0.39 18.94 1.09
N PRO A 9 1.32 19.27 2.01
CA PRO A 9 0.93 19.65 3.36
C PRO A 9 0.17 20.98 3.34
N GLY A 10 -1.03 21.01 3.92
CA GLY A 10 -1.84 22.24 3.97
C GLY A 10 -3.23 22.01 4.54
N GLU A 11 -4.11 23.00 4.42
CA GLU A 11 -5.53 22.76 4.68
C GLU A 11 -6.08 21.68 3.74
N ARG A 12 -7.15 21.01 4.15
CA ARG A 12 -7.73 19.96 3.32
C ARG A 12 -8.38 20.58 2.08
N ALA A 13 -7.81 20.33 0.91
CA ALA A 13 -8.31 20.80 -0.37
C ALA A 13 -8.29 19.67 -1.42
N GLY A 14 -9.12 19.80 -2.46
CA GLY A 14 -9.33 18.79 -3.48
C GLY A 14 -10.35 17.70 -3.10
N GLY A 15 -10.56 16.73 -4.00
CA GLY A 15 -11.38 15.54 -3.74
C GLY A 15 -12.91 15.77 -3.66
N ALA A 16 -13.45 16.69 -4.46
CA ALA A 16 -14.84 17.14 -4.39
C ALA A 16 -15.76 16.47 -5.46
N PRO A 17 -17.11 16.54 -5.34
CA PRO A 17 -17.86 17.66 -4.76
C PRO A 17 -18.17 17.46 -3.27
N GLY A 18 -17.41 18.13 -2.37
CA GLY A 18 -17.57 18.13 -0.91
C GLY A 18 -16.27 18.05 -0.07
N SER A 19 -15.14 17.70 -0.71
CA SER A 19 -13.80 17.41 -0.16
C SER A 19 -13.66 16.06 0.59
N GLY A 20 -12.94 15.13 -0.05
CA GLY A 20 -12.38 13.92 0.56
C GLY A 20 -13.03 12.58 0.25
N ARG A 21 -14.21 12.54 -0.39
CA ARG A 21 -14.88 11.27 -0.73
C ARG A 21 -14.03 10.36 -1.60
N ARG A 22 -13.33 10.95 -2.57
CA ARG A 22 -12.44 10.23 -3.49
C ARG A 22 -11.03 10.04 -2.97
N CYS A 23 -10.69 10.52 -1.77
CA CYS A 23 -9.36 10.35 -1.19
C CYS A 23 -8.17 10.80 -2.06
N ILE A 24 -8.41 11.66 -3.06
CA ILE A 24 -7.39 12.37 -3.84
C ILE A 24 -7.47 13.84 -3.43
N TYR A 25 -6.35 14.41 -3.00
CA TYR A 25 -6.29 15.77 -2.45
C TYR A 25 -5.20 16.58 -3.13
N ASP A 26 -5.45 17.87 -3.28
CA ASP A 26 -4.41 18.83 -3.65
C ASP A 26 -3.50 19.05 -2.44
N SER A 27 -4.12 19.38 -1.30
CA SER A 27 -3.44 19.51 0.00
C SER A 27 -4.22 18.83 1.13
N HIS A 28 -3.51 18.42 2.18
CA HIS A 28 -4.10 17.77 3.36
C HIS A 28 -3.29 18.09 4.63
N PRO A 29 -3.90 18.16 5.84
CA PRO A 29 -3.14 18.40 7.07
C PRO A 29 -2.08 17.33 7.35
N ASN A 30 -2.37 16.11 6.92
CA ASN A 30 -1.46 14.95 6.91
C ASN A 30 -0.69 14.78 5.58
N GLY A 31 -0.66 15.77 4.70
CA GLY A 31 -0.04 15.71 3.37
C GLY A 31 1.45 15.33 3.44
N GLY A 32 1.85 14.33 2.66
CA GLY A 32 3.25 13.88 2.53
C GLY A 32 4.04 14.62 1.45
N GLY A 33 3.37 15.22 0.48
CA GLY A 33 3.99 15.92 -0.65
C GLY A 33 4.60 15.01 -1.72
N LEU A 34 4.22 13.72 -1.76
CA LEU A 34 4.86 12.78 -2.70
C LEU A 34 4.62 13.17 -4.17
N ARG A 35 3.45 13.71 -4.53
CA ARG A 35 3.17 14.15 -5.90
C ARG A 35 4.19 15.19 -6.36
N ALA A 36 4.39 16.25 -5.57
CA ALA A 36 5.33 17.31 -5.88
C ALA A 36 6.78 16.79 -6.01
N LEU A 37 7.17 15.86 -5.14
CA LEU A 37 8.50 15.25 -5.20
C LEU A 37 8.72 14.40 -6.46
N LEU A 38 7.71 13.62 -6.86
CA LEU A 38 7.76 12.82 -8.10
C LEU A 38 7.81 13.72 -9.34
N THR A 39 6.96 14.75 -9.40
CA THR A 39 6.97 15.70 -10.52
C THR A 39 8.30 16.45 -10.61
N ALA A 40 8.89 16.86 -9.49
CA ALA A 40 10.22 17.46 -9.47
C ALA A 40 11.33 16.48 -9.95
N GLY A 41 11.10 15.17 -9.79
CA GLY A 41 11.96 14.11 -10.32
C GLY A 41 11.69 13.73 -11.79
N GLY A 42 10.77 14.43 -12.47
CA GLY A 42 10.44 14.19 -13.88
C GLY A 42 9.37 13.13 -14.13
N TYR A 43 8.63 12.71 -13.11
CA TYR A 43 7.51 11.78 -13.28
C TYR A 43 6.19 12.52 -13.50
N ASP A 44 5.43 12.09 -14.50
CA ASP A 44 4.00 12.40 -14.60
C ASP A 44 3.21 11.48 -13.66
N VAL A 45 2.24 12.04 -12.93
CA VAL A 45 1.54 11.34 -11.85
C VAL A 45 0.05 11.23 -12.15
N SER A 46 -0.39 10.00 -12.39
CA SER A 46 -1.80 9.62 -12.50
C SER A 46 -2.30 9.07 -11.16
N GLU A 47 -3.53 9.41 -10.75
CA GLU A 47 -4.09 8.97 -9.45
C GLU A 47 -5.44 8.25 -9.60
N LEU A 48 -5.57 7.14 -8.86
CA LEU A 48 -6.74 6.28 -8.76
C LEU A 48 -7.11 6.10 -7.29
N SER A 49 -8.38 6.29 -6.94
CA SER A 49 -8.84 6.00 -5.57
C SER A 49 -10.36 5.78 -5.53
N TYR A 50 -10.93 5.65 -4.33
CA TYR A 50 -12.31 5.24 -4.12
C TYR A 50 -13.34 6.04 -4.93
N GLU A 51 -14.51 5.43 -5.12
CA GLU A 51 -15.62 5.95 -5.94
C GLU A 51 -15.32 6.08 -7.44
N SER A 52 -14.36 5.28 -7.94
CA SER A 52 -14.15 5.02 -9.37
C SER A 52 -14.08 3.52 -9.63
N VAL A 53 -14.33 3.09 -10.86
CA VAL A 53 -14.26 1.66 -11.24
C VAL A 53 -12.84 1.15 -11.05
N LEU A 54 -11.85 1.93 -11.49
CA LEU A 54 -10.45 1.52 -11.42
C LEU A 54 -9.84 1.66 -10.02
N GLY A 55 -10.30 2.63 -9.22
CA GLY A 55 -9.76 2.93 -7.89
C GLY A 55 -10.53 2.36 -6.69
N ALA A 56 -11.69 1.71 -6.91
CA ALA A 56 -12.36 0.88 -5.91
C ALA A 56 -11.66 -0.47 -5.69
N ASP A 57 -12.11 -1.28 -4.73
CA ASP A 57 -11.65 -2.66 -4.52
C ASP A 57 -10.12 -2.81 -4.44
N THR A 58 -9.53 -2.17 -3.42
CA THR A 58 -8.07 -2.11 -3.21
C THR A 58 -7.62 -2.86 -1.96
N ASP A 59 -8.40 -3.83 -1.50
CA ASP A 59 -7.97 -4.77 -0.45
C ASP A 59 -7.13 -5.89 -1.08
N ILE A 60 -6.33 -6.58 -0.26
CA ILE A 60 -5.35 -7.56 -0.73
C ILE A 60 -5.97 -8.60 -1.66
N ARG A 61 -7.15 -9.14 -1.29
CA ARG A 61 -7.92 -10.12 -2.10
C ARG A 61 -8.39 -9.59 -3.46
N HIS A 62 -8.54 -8.28 -3.62
CA HIS A 62 -9.11 -7.69 -4.83
C HIS A 62 -8.08 -7.49 -5.95
N TRP A 63 -6.79 -7.37 -5.62
CA TRP A 63 -5.76 -7.01 -6.60
C TRP A 63 -5.66 -7.99 -7.76
N ARG A 64 -5.79 -9.29 -7.52
CA ARG A 64 -5.70 -10.30 -8.59
C ARG A 64 -6.77 -10.05 -9.65
N ARG A 65 -8.03 -9.97 -9.21
CA ARG A 65 -9.16 -9.72 -10.11
C ARG A 65 -9.00 -8.38 -10.83
N LYS A 66 -8.59 -7.33 -10.12
CA LYS A 66 -8.35 -6.01 -10.71
C LYS A 66 -7.30 -6.05 -11.82
N PHE A 67 -6.15 -6.66 -11.59
CA PHE A 67 -5.12 -6.77 -12.64
C PHE A 67 -5.52 -7.74 -13.75
N ALA A 68 -6.31 -8.78 -13.47
CA ALA A 68 -6.82 -9.66 -14.50
C ALA A 68 -7.81 -8.96 -15.44
N GLU A 69 -8.71 -8.13 -14.90
CA GLU A 69 -9.83 -7.54 -15.64
C GLU A 69 -9.53 -6.13 -16.18
N HIS A 70 -8.60 -5.40 -15.56
CA HIS A 70 -8.43 -3.96 -15.80
C HIS A 70 -7.00 -3.53 -16.09
N MET A 71 -6.04 -4.43 -16.34
CA MET A 71 -4.63 -4.07 -16.62
C MET A 71 -4.51 -2.95 -17.66
N ASP A 72 -5.09 -3.12 -18.85
CA ASP A 72 -4.95 -2.12 -19.93
C ASP A 72 -5.62 -0.79 -19.59
N ALA A 73 -6.74 -0.83 -18.85
CA ALA A 73 -7.42 0.38 -18.39
C ALA A 73 -6.58 1.14 -17.35
N ILE A 74 -5.96 0.42 -16.40
CA ILE A 74 -5.04 0.99 -15.41
C ILE A 74 -3.86 1.67 -16.12
N LEU A 75 -3.27 1.00 -17.11
CA LEU A 75 -2.12 1.54 -17.82
C LEU A 75 -2.48 2.75 -18.67
N ALA A 76 -3.68 2.82 -19.25
CA ALA A 76 -4.13 3.97 -20.03
C ALA A 76 -4.71 5.11 -19.17
N THR A 77 -4.71 4.99 -17.83
CA THR A 77 -5.37 5.95 -16.93
C THR A 77 -4.60 7.27 -16.83
N ASP A 78 -5.31 8.38 -16.99
CA ASP A 78 -4.84 9.73 -16.64
C ASP A 78 -5.27 10.08 -15.21
N HIS A 79 -6.57 9.95 -14.91
CA HIS A 79 -7.09 10.29 -13.59
C HIS A 79 -8.42 9.60 -13.31
N GLN A 80 -8.53 8.84 -12.21
CA GLN A 80 -9.71 8.04 -11.90
C GLN A 80 -10.12 7.17 -13.10
N ASP A 81 -11.37 7.25 -13.58
CA ASP A 81 -11.83 6.47 -14.74
C ASP A 81 -11.49 7.13 -16.10
N ARG A 82 -10.85 8.32 -16.09
CA ARG A 82 -10.41 9.01 -17.32
C ARG A 82 -9.12 8.40 -17.84
N ARG A 83 -9.09 8.15 -19.14
CA ARG A 83 -7.92 7.65 -19.88
C ARG A 83 -7.25 8.75 -20.69
N TYR A 84 -5.98 8.58 -21.00
CA TYR A 84 -5.29 9.37 -22.02
C TYR A 84 -5.94 9.17 -23.40
N GLY A 85 -6.09 10.25 -24.16
CA GLY A 85 -6.72 10.25 -25.48
C GLY A 85 -5.78 10.04 -26.65
N ASP A 86 -4.47 10.10 -26.41
CA ASP A 86 -3.41 10.10 -27.42
C ASP A 86 -2.62 8.78 -27.51
N GLY A 87 -3.07 7.76 -26.79
CA GLY A 87 -2.40 6.45 -26.72
C GLY A 87 -1.28 6.38 -25.68
N THR A 88 -1.07 7.42 -24.87
CA THR A 88 -0.15 7.38 -23.73
C THR A 88 -0.51 6.24 -22.76
N ILE A 89 0.52 5.55 -22.28
CA ILE A 89 0.42 4.50 -21.26
C ILE A 89 1.39 4.79 -20.11
N ASN A 90 0.97 4.53 -18.89
CA ASN A 90 1.81 4.61 -17.70
C ASN A 90 2.79 3.42 -17.69
N GLY A 91 4.09 3.69 -17.68
CA GLY A 91 5.13 2.67 -17.57
C GLY A 91 5.38 2.17 -16.14
N ILE A 92 4.76 2.79 -15.14
CA ILE A 92 4.91 2.46 -13.72
C ILE A 92 3.52 2.37 -13.08
N VAL A 93 3.26 1.29 -12.35
CA VAL A 93 2.04 1.12 -11.56
C VAL A 93 2.39 0.90 -10.10
N ALA A 94 2.14 1.91 -9.27
CA ALA A 94 2.21 1.79 -7.82
C ALA A 94 0.83 1.49 -7.22
N PHE A 95 0.71 0.43 -6.42
CA PHE A 95 -0.55 0.00 -5.83
C PHE A 95 -0.41 -0.30 -4.34
N LYS A 96 -1.48 -0.01 -3.58
CA LYS A 96 -1.43 -0.11 -2.12
C LYS A 96 -2.79 -0.25 -1.45
N SER A 97 -2.87 -1.16 -0.48
CA SER A 97 -4.03 -1.30 0.39
C SER A 97 -4.02 -0.29 1.57
N CYS A 98 -5.11 -0.21 2.34
CA CYS A 98 -5.19 0.65 3.54
C CYS A 98 -4.88 -0.17 4.81
N TYR A 99 -4.72 0.48 5.97
CA TYR A 99 -4.34 -0.19 7.23
C TYR A 99 -5.24 -1.37 7.66
N PRO A 100 -6.55 -1.46 7.31
CA PRO A 100 -7.34 -2.65 7.64
C PRO A 100 -6.79 -3.94 7.02
N ASN A 101 -5.96 -3.84 5.96
CA ASN A 101 -5.29 -4.99 5.35
C ASN A 101 -4.08 -5.50 6.18
N ASN A 102 -3.89 -4.94 7.38
CA ASN A 102 -3.01 -5.48 8.42
C ASN A 102 -3.81 -5.93 9.67
N ASP A 103 -5.13 -6.11 9.56
CA ASP A 103 -5.99 -6.66 10.63
C ASP A 103 -6.12 -8.18 10.50
N PHE A 104 -4.98 -8.88 10.50
CA PHE A 104 -4.93 -10.32 10.30
C PHE A 104 -5.65 -11.06 11.42
N THR A 105 -6.53 -12.00 11.05
CA THR A 105 -7.29 -12.84 12.00
C THR A 105 -6.47 -14.00 12.57
N GLY A 106 -5.35 -14.34 11.91
CA GLY A 106 -4.46 -15.40 12.32
C GLY A 106 -3.54 -15.87 11.18
N PRO A 107 -2.77 -16.95 11.40
CA PRO A 107 -1.83 -17.46 10.40
C PRO A 107 -2.54 -18.07 9.17
N GLY A 108 -3.72 -18.68 9.35
CA GLY A 108 -4.40 -19.43 8.31
C GLY A 108 -3.70 -20.76 7.97
N VAL A 109 -4.06 -21.36 6.83
CA VAL A 109 -3.51 -22.63 6.36
C VAL A 109 -2.91 -22.44 4.96
N GLU A 110 -1.62 -22.71 4.79
CA GLU A 110 -0.95 -22.68 3.48
C GLU A 110 -1.52 -23.79 2.55
N PRO A 111 -1.60 -23.55 1.23
CA PRO A 111 -1.07 -22.40 0.49
C PRO A 111 -1.94 -21.14 0.54
N GLY A 112 -3.06 -21.17 1.29
CA GLY A 112 -4.06 -20.11 1.36
C GLY A 112 -5.00 -20.08 0.13
N ASP A 113 -6.02 -19.23 0.21
CA ASP A 113 -6.93 -18.91 -0.90
C ASP A 113 -6.79 -17.42 -1.25
N PRO A 114 -6.42 -17.07 -2.50
CA PRO A 114 -6.23 -15.68 -2.93
C PRO A 114 -7.52 -14.84 -2.96
N ASP A 115 -8.70 -15.46 -2.99
CA ASP A 115 -10.00 -14.77 -3.06
C ASP A 115 -10.77 -14.79 -1.73
N ALA A 116 -10.25 -15.50 -0.72
CA ALA A 116 -10.92 -15.64 0.55
C ALA A 116 -11.20 -14.28 1.19
N GLU A 117 -12.40 -14.15 1.76
CA GLU A 117 -12.79 -12.95 2.51
C GLU A 117 -12.04 -12.84 3.84
N GLU A 118 -11.64 -13.98 4.41
CA GLU A 118 -10.89 -14.03 5.65
C GLU A 118 -9.44 -13.57 5.44
N LEU A 119 -9.05 -12.50 6.15
CA LEU A 119 -7.70 -11.96 6.12
C LEU A 119 -6.77 -12.75 7.06
N THR A 120 -6.35 -13.93 6.61
CA THR A 120 -5.24 -14.69 7.24
C THR A 120 -3.91 -14.40 6.54
N VAL A 121 -2.80 -14.67 7.23
CA VAL A 121 -1.45 -14.52 6.62
C VAL A 121 -1.32 -15.40 5.38
N ALA A 122 -1.78 -16.66 5.43
CA ALA A 122 -1.75 -17.58 4.30
C ALA A 122 -2.58 -17.07 3.10
N ASN A 123 -3.79 -16.56 3.32
CA ASN A 123 -4.64 -16.03 2.23
C ASN A 123 -4.03 -14.78 1.61
N ALA A 124 -3.45 -13.88 2.41
CA ALA A 124 -2.76 -12.71 1.88
C ALA A 124 -1.51 -13.09 1.06
N LYS A 125 -0.72 -14.07 1.51
CA LYS A 125 0.40 -14.63 0.73
C LYS A 125 -0.09 -15.22 -0.59
N ALA A 126 -1.20 -15.97 -0.58
CA ALA A 126 -1.82 -16.52 -1.77
C ALA A 126 -2.24 -15.43 -2.77
N ALA A 127 -2.90 -14.36 -2.27
CA ALA A 127 -3.35 -13.23 -3.09
C ALA A 127 -2.18 -12.54 -3.81
N TYR A 128 -1.07 -12.27 -3.11
CA TYR A 128 0.13 -11.68 -3.72
C TYR A 128 0.80 -12.63 -4.72
N ARG A 129 0.96 -13.93 -4.40
CA ARG A 129 1.50 -14.93 -5.35
C ARG A 129 0.68 -14.97 -6.65
N ALA A 130 -0.64 -14.82 -6.55
CA ALA A 130 -1.54 -14.83 -7.70
C ALA A 130 -1.41 -13.61 -8.63
N LEU A 131 -0.71 -12.54 -8.21
CA LEU A 131 -0.43 -11.38 -9.07
C LEU A 131 0.70 -11.64 -10.08
N LEU A 132 1.65 -12.51 -9.73
CA LEU A 132 2.91 -12.69 -10.47
C LEU A 132 2.72 -13.09 -11.94
N PRO A 133 1.76 -13.94 -12.32
CA PRO A 133 1.51 -14.24 -13.74
C PRO A 133 1.09 -12.99 -14.54
N HIS A 134 0.30 -12.10 -13.96
CA HIS A 134 -0.15 -10.87 -14.62
C HIS A 134 1.00 -9.89 -14.83
N PHE A 135 1.87 -9.75 -13.83
CA PHE A 135 3.05 -8.88 -13.93
C PHE A 135 4.11 -9.44 -14.87
N ARG A 136 4.27 -10.78 -14.90
CA ARG A 136 5.20 -11.45 -15.83
C ARG A 136 4.81 -11.22 -17.29
N ALA A 137 3.52 -11.11 -17.58
CA ALA A 137 3.01 -10.84 -18.92
C ALA A 137 3.28 -9.40 -19.39
N ARG A 138 3.74 -8.51 -18.50
CA ARG A 138 4.01 -7.09 -18.76
C ARG A 138 5.43 -6.69 -18.32
N PRO A 139 6.48 -7.30 -18.92
CA PRO A 139 7.87 -6.99 -18.58
C PRO A 139 8.25 -5.53 -18.88
N ASP A 140 7.46 -4.84 -19.71
CA ASP A 140 7.57 -3.43 -20.07
C ASP A 140 7.09 -2.46 -18.97
N VAL A 141 6.39 -2.95 -17.95
CA VAL A 141 5.79 -2.13 -16.89
C VAL A 141 6.44 -2.45 -15.54
N LEU A 142 6.88 -1.41 -14.83
CA LEU A 142 7.34 -1.55 -13.44
C LEU A 142 6.15 -1.54 -12.47
N PHE A 143 5.94 -2.65 -11.77
CA PHE A 143 4.94 -2.77 -10.70
C PHE A 143 5.57 -2.54 -9.34
N VAL A 144 4.99 -1.63 -8.57
CA VAL A 144 5.45 -1.24 -7.24
C VAL A 144 4.37 -1.54 -6.21
N ALA A 145 4.55 -2.62 -5.45
CA ALA A 145 3.69 -2.94 -4.34
C ALA A 145 4.12 -2.14 -3.11
N PHE A 146 3.23 -1.36 -2.51
CA PHE A 146 3.48 -0.81 -1.18
C PHE A 146 2.90 -1.77 -0.14
N THR A 147 3.68 -2.06 0.90
CA THR A 147 3.12 -2.67 2.10
C THR A 147 2.01 -1.77 2.68
N ALA A 148 0.96 -2.37 3.24
CA ALA A 148 -0.12 -1.59 3.85
C ALA A 148 0.39 -0.89 5.12
N PRO A 149 -0.12 0.29 5.50
CA PRO A 149 0.34 0.99 6.71
C PRO A 149 0.00 0.22 8.00
N PRO A 150 0.81 0.32 9.06
CA PRO A 150 0.56 -0.34 10.34
C PRO A 150 -0.66 0.26 11.05
N ARG A 151 -1.24 -0.53 11.96
CA ARG A 151 -2.33 -0.07 12.82
C ARG A 151 -1.81 0.76 13.98
N ALA A 152 -2.64 1.68 14.48
CA ALA A 152 -2.42 2.31 15.78
C ALA A 152 -2.55 1.24 16.89
N GLU A 153 -1.74 1.37 17.95
CA GLU A 153 -1.82 0.46 19.08
C GLU A 153 -3.16 0.63 19.81
N PRO A 154 -3.92 -0.46 20.04
CA PRO A 154 -5.18 -0.36 20.76
C PRO A 154 -4.93 0.08 22.21
N ARG A 155 -5.76 0.98 22.73
CA ARG A 155 -5.74 1.35 24.15
C ARG A 155 -6.08 0.11 24.98
N ARG A 156 -5.12 -0.37 25.76
CA ARG A 156 -5.33 -1.47 26.71
C ARG A 156 -5.84 -0.91 28.02
N ASP A 157 -6.98 -1.39 28.47
CA ASP A 157 -7.45 -1.09 29.82
C ASP A 157 -6.69 -1.93 30.87
N LEU A 158 -6.96 -1.70 32.15
CA LEU A 158 -6.30 -2.42 33.24
C LEU A 158 -6.56 -3.94 33.18
N LYS A 159 -7.71 -4.38 32.63
CA LYS A 159 -8.08 -5.79 32.52
C LYS A 159 -7.34 -6.48 31.38
N ASP A 160 -7.15 -5.80 30.25
CA ASP A 160 -6.37 -6.30 29.11
C ASP A 160 -4.89 -6.50 29.50
N ARG A 161 -4.35 -5.60 30.33
CA ARG A 161 -2.98 -5.73 30.86
C ARG A 161 -2.82 -6.96 31.76
N LEU A 162 -3.84 -7.28 32.57
CA LEU A 162 -3.83 -8.46 33.44
C LEU A 162 -3.99 -9.77 32.66
N LYS A 163 -4.78 -9.78 31.56
CA LYS A 163 -4.90 -10.94 30.67
C LYS A 163 -3.60 -11.23 29.89
N GLY A 164 -2.87 -10.19 29.47
CA GLY A 164 -1.61 -10.34 28.74
C GLY A 164 -0.48 -11.00 29.54
N ALA A 165 -0.60 -11.11 30.87
CA ALA A 165 0.42 -11.70 31.73
C ALA A 165 0.43 -13.24 31.71
N PHE A 166 -0.59 -13.91 31.18
CA PHE A 166 -0.73 -15.37 31.21
C PHE A 166 -0.33 -16.08 29.90
N GLY A 167 0.48 -15.42 29.07
CA GLY A 167 0.93 -15.99 27.80
C GLY A 167 -0.16 -15.91 26.73
N SER A 168 -0.16 -14.81 25.98
CA SER A 168 -0.94 -14.69 24.76
C SER A 168 -0.09 -15.17 23.58
N GLY A 169 -0.66 -16.02 22.72
CA GLY A 169 -0.07 -16.33 21.41
C GLY A 169 0.10 -15.09 20.54
N PRO A 170 0.55 -15.24 19.28
CA PRO A 170 0.76 -14.13 18.37
C PRO A 170 -0.46 -13.21 18.28
N THR A 171 -0.22 -11.91 18.30
CA THR A 171 -1.24 -10.88 18.16
C THR A 171 -1.48 -10.54 16.68
N PRO A 172 -2.60 -9.88 16.32
CA PRO A 172 -2.81 -9.38 14.95
C PRO A 172 -1.65 -8.52 14.42
N ALA A 173 -0.97 -7.76 15.30
CA ALA A 173 0.19 -6.96 14.92
C ALA A 173 1.43 -7.80 14.61
N ASP A 174 1.60 -8.93 15.31
CA ASP A 174 2.68 -9.89 15.02
C ASP A 174 2.48 -10.53 13.64
N HIS A 175 1.25 -10.90 13.31
CA HIS A 175 0.90 -11.39 11.97
C HIS A 175 1.08 -10.33 10.87
N ALA A 176 0.74 -9.06 11.16
CA ALA A 176 1.00 -7.97 10.22
C ALA A 176 2.50 -7.80 9.96
N ARG A 177 3.34 -7.86 11.00
CA ARG A 177 4.80 -7.81 10.81
C ARG A 177 5.30 -9.02 10.04
N GLU A 178 4.86 -10.23 10.39
CA GLU A 178 5.22 -11.47 9.70
C GLU A 178 4.93 -11.36 8.19
N PHE A 179 3.71 -10.94 7.83
CA PHE A 179 3.30 -10.80 6.45
C PHE A 179 4.12 -9.74 5.70
N ASN A 180 4.30 -8.55 6.26
CA ASN A 180 5.03 -7.47 5.59
C ASN A 180 6.53 -7.77 5.47
N THR A 181 7.14 -8.44 6.45
CA THR A 181 8.52 -8.96 6.34
C THR A 181 8.62 -9.99 5.21
N TRP A 182 7.69 -10.94 5.12
CA TRP A 182 7.67 -11.88 3.99
C TRP A 182 7.47 -11.17 2.64
N LEU A 183 6.67 -10.11 2.61
CA LEU A 183 6.40 -9.39 1.36
C LEU A 183 7.65 -8.67 0.85
N THR A 184 8.50 -8.15 1.75
CA THR A 184 9.69 -7.35 1.41
C THR A 184 10.98 -8.17 1.31
N ASP A 185 11.01 -9.37 1.88
CA ASP A 185 12.15 -10.29 1.80
C ASP A 185 12.40 -10.74 0.34
N ARG A 186 13.55 -10.36 -0.21
CA ARG A 186 13.95 -10.69 -1.57
C ARG A 186 14.46 -12.12 -1.72
N GLU A 187 14.93 -12.74 -0.64
CA GLU A 187 15.58 -14.05 -0.67
C GLU A 187 14.58 -15.16 -0.38
N ASN A 188 13.69 -14.96 0.60
CA ASN A 188 12.75 -15.99 1.07
C ASN A 188 11.27 -15.56 0.96
N GLY A 189 11.03 -14.33 0.49
CA GLY A 189 9.71 -13.72 0.46
C GLY A 189 8.94 -13.90 -0.84
N TRP A 190 8.00 -12.98 -1.07
CA TRP A 190 7.07 -13.01 -2.21
C TRP A 190 7.76 -13.14 -3.56
N LEU A 191 8.90 -12.46 -3.74
CA LEU A 191 9.60 -12.35 -5.02
C LEU A 191 10.82 -13.27 -5.15
N SER A 192 11.07 -14.14 -4.17
CA SER A 192 12.25 -15.03 -4.13
C SER A 192 12.44 -15.89 -5.40
N ALA A 193 11.35 -16.32 -6.03
CA ALA A 193 11.37 -17.10 -7.27
C ALA A 193 10.96 -16.29 -8.52
N TYR A 194 10.82 -14.97 -8.41
CA TYR A 194 10.40 -14.11 -9.52
C TYR A 194 11.62 -13.54 -10.24
N ALA A 195 11.80 -13.91 -11.51
CA ALA A 195 13.05 -13.64 -12.24
C ALA A 195 13.15 -12.25 -12.89
N LEU A 196 12.03 -11.56 -13.12
CA LEU A 196 12.03 -10.29 -13.84
C LEU A 196 12.23 -9.11 -12.87
N PRO A 197 12.91 -8.03 -13.29
CA PRO A 197 13.12 -6.85 -12.45
C PRO A 197 11.86 -5.99 -12.30
N ASN A 198 10.79 -6.32 -13.02
CA ASN A 198 9.61 -5.48 -13.17
C ASN A 198 8.62 -5.51 -12.00
N VAL A 199 8.99 -6.11 -10.87
CA VAL A 199 8.20 -6.10 -9.64
C VAL A 199 9.09 -5.75 -8.45
N VAL A 200 8.72 -4.69 -7.72
CA VAL A 200 9.41 -4.25 -6.51
C VAL A 200 8.43 -3.98 -5.38
N VAL A 201 8.91 -4.10 -4.14
CA VAL A 201 8.14 -3.83 -2.94
C VAL A 201 8.74 -2.64 -2.21
N PHE A 202 7.91 -1.63 -1.94
CA PHE A 202 8.26 -0.50 -1.10
C PHE A 202 7.74 -0.74 0.33
N ASP A 203 8.66 -0.79 1.30
CA ASP A 203 8.34 -1.11 2.69
C ASP A 203 7.80 0.12 3.45
N TYR A 204 6.59 0.52 3.08
CA TYR A 204 5.85 1.59 3.72
C TYR A 204 5.47 1.27 5.18
N TYR A 205 5.16 0.00 5.46
CA TYR A 205 4.88 -0.51 6.80
C TYR A 205 6.05 -0.23 7.75
N ASP A 206 7.27 -0.64 7.38
CA ASP A 206 8.42 -0.49 8.25
C ASP A 206 8.75 0.98 8.55
N ILE A 207 8.71 1.83 7.52
CA ILE A 207 8.86 3.29 7.68
C ILE A 207 7.88 3.83 8.73
N LEU A 208 6.61 3.40 8.66
CA LEU A 208 5.55 3.89 9.53
C LEU A 208 5.54 3.27 10.93
N THR A 209 6.19 2.13 11.12
CA THR A 209 6.54 1.62 12.46
C THR A 209 7.81 2.27 13.02
N GLY A 210 8.54 3.05 12.20
CA GLY A 210 9.83 3.63 12.56
C GLY A 210 10.93 2.57 12.70
N GLY A 211 10.84 1.49 11.93
CA GLY A 211 11.78 0.36 11.95
C GLY A 211 11.75 -0.46 13.24
N ARG A 212 10.71 -0.29 14.08
CA ARG A 212 10.63 -0.92 15.41
C ARG A 212 9.20 -1.27 15.77
N GLY A 213 9.01 -2.39 16.46
CA GLY A 213 7.71 -2.84 16.95
C GLY A 213 6.72 -3.14 15.82
N ASN A 214 5.45 -3.38 16.17
CA ASN A 214 4.43 -3.85 15.23
C ASN A 214 3.25 -2.87 15.08
N TRP A 215 3.36 -1.67 15.66
CA TRP A 215 2.34 -0.64 15.65
C TRP A 215 2.85 0.65 15.02
N SER A 216 1.93 1.48 14.56
CA SER A 216 2.23 2.77 13.96
C SER A 216 2.96 3.67 14.96
N ALA A 217 4.12 4.17 14.55
CA ALA A 217 4.85 5.23 15.23
C ALA A 217 4.31 6.63 14.85
N TYR A 218 3.47 6.72 13.81
CA TYR A 218 2.90 7.97 13.31
C TYR A 218 1.36 7.93 13.21
N PRO A 219 0.63 7.49 14.26
CA PRO A 219 -0.83 7.49 14.23
C PRO A 219 -1.39 8.92 14.31
N THR A 220 -2.68 9.06 14.02
CA THR A 220 -3.45 10.30 14.16
C THR A 220 -4.54 10.13 15.23
N GLY A 221 -5.39 11.15 15.42
CA GLY A 221 -6.52 11.07 16.36
C GLY A 221 -6.10 10.81 17.81
N GLY A 222 -4.95 11.32 18.25
CA GLY A 222 -4.42 11.08 19.60
C GLY A 222 -3.97 9.63 19.82
N GLY A 223 -3.48 8.97 18.77
CA GLY A 223 -2.95 7.60 18.84
C GLY A 223 -3.98 6.50 18.59
N GLN A 224 -5.18 6.84 18.12
CA GLN A 224 -6.27 5.87 17.91
C GLN A 224 -6.64 5.70 16.43
N ASP A 225 -6.34 6.69 15.60
CA ASP A 225 -6.54 6.58 14.15
C ASP A 225 -5.26 6.06 13.49
N SER A 226 -5.38 4.96 12.76
CA SER A 226 -4.28 4.28 12.08
C SER A 226 -3.85 5.00 10.80
N HIS A 227 -4.58 6.03 10.36
CA HIS A 227 -4.13 6.88 9.28
C HIS A 227 -2.82 7.58 9.63
N PRO A 228 -1.80 7.50 8.74
CA PRO A 228 -0.51 8.14 9.00
C PRO A 228 -0.62 9.65 9.16
N SER A 229 0.14 10.18 10.12
CA SER A 229 0.28 11.63 10.31
C SER A 229 1.10 12.27 9.18
N ARG A 230 1.08 13.60 9.13
CA ARG A 230 1.96 14.39 8.24
C ARG A 230 3.42 13.92 8.31
N GLN A 231 3.93 13.68 9.51
CA GLN A 231 5.31 13.28 9.71
C GLN A 231 5.60 11.90 9.10
N GLY A 232 4.69 10.95 9.27
CA GLY A 232 4.80 9.62 8.68
C GLY A 232 4.74 9.67 7.15
N ASN A 233 3.77 10.39 6.59
CA ASN A 233 3.63 10.55 5.15
C ASN A 233 4.84 11.27 4.53
N ALA A 234 5.35 12.35 5.14
CA ALA A 234 6.52 13.05 4.63
C ALA A 234 7.79 12.18 4.64
N LYS A 235 7.97 11.36 5.68
CA LYS A 235 9.08 10.39 5.74
C LYS A 235 8.99 9.35 4.63
N ALA A 236 7.81 8.79 4.42
CA ALA A 236 7.60 7.82 3.35
C ALA A 236 7.78 8.44 1.96
N ALA A 237 7.27 9.66 1.75
CA ALA A 237 7.44 10.40 0.50
C ALA A 237 8.92 10.62 0.17
N ALA A 238 9.70 11.08 1.15
CA ALA A 238 11.15 11.30 0.99
C ALA A 238 11.91 9.99 0.72
N ALA A 239 11.50 8.87 1.33
CA ALA A 239 12.11 7.55 1.10
C ALA A 239 11.71 6.94 -0.25
N PHE A 240 10.52 7.23 -0.75
CA PHE A 240 10.01 6.64 -1.99
C PHE A 240 10.74 7.15 -3.22
N VAL A 241 11.13 8.43 -3.27
CA VAL A 241 11.80 9.04 -4.44
C VAL A 241 13.10 8.32 -4.83
N PRO A 242 14.10 8.14 -3.94
CA PRO A 242 15.31 7.39 -4.31
C PRO A 242 15.01 5.92 -4.60
N PHE A 243 14.02 5.32 -3.92
CA PHE A 243 13.60 3.94 -4.17
C PHE A 243 13.05 3.75 -5.59
N ILE A 244 12.14 4.62 -6.05
CA ILE A 244 11.54 4.49 -7.37
C ILE A 244 12.57 4.77 -8.48
N ASN A 245 13.47 5.74 -8.27
CA ASN A 245 14.56 6.02 -9.20
C ASN A 245 15.48 4.80 -9.38
N ALA A 246 15.82 4.11 -8.29
CA ALA A 246 16.63 2.89 -8.37
C ALA A 246 15.88 1.75 -9.07
N ALA A 247 14.58 1.59 -8.81
CA ALA A 247 13.76 0.58 -9.46
C ALA A 247 13.63 0.82 -10.97
N VAL A 248 13.41 2.06 -11.39
CA VAL A 248 13.37 2.45 -12.81
C VAL A 248 14.72 2.22 -13.49
N ALA A 249 15.83 2.57 -12.84
CA ALA A 249 17.16 2.31 -13.38
C ALA A 249 17.42 0.82 -13.59
N GLY A 250 16.95 -0.04 -12.68
CA GLY A 250 17.09 -1.50 -12.74
C GLY A 250 16.17 -2.23 -13.72
N MET A 251 15.27 -1.51 -14.40
CA MET A 251 14.46 -2.08 -15.50
C MET A 251 15.23 -2.22 -16.81
N ASN A 252 16.40 -1.58 -16.94
CA ASN A 252 17.23 -1.56 -18.15
C ASN A 252 18.28 -2.67 -18.19
#